data_AF-A0A3B4Y1F0-F1
#
_entry.id   AF-A0A3B4Y1F0-F1
#
_cell.length_a   1.000
_cell.length_b   1.000
_cell.length_c   1.000
_cell.angle_alpha   90.00
_cell.angle_beta   90.00
_cell.angle_gamma   90.00
#
_symmetry.space_group_name_H-M   'P 1'
#
loop_
_entity.id
_entity.type
_entity.pdbx_description
1 polymer ?
#
loop_
_entity_poly.entity_id
_entity_poly.type
_entity_poly.pdbx_seq_one_letter_code
_entity_poly.pdbx_strand_id
1 'polypeptide(L)'
;MTTSSLPFLDNRDCLKLKVENRTRNIFVTQSEDTRHREEKDVNHIPVVTETASRVLEAGVNTLRKTLVLKKQAELDEVDKLLALKRQEFKSCVEALAQRKSELEIKQQQTKERAMKFEKFVAENEVKRCRALKKYEAAQEQNILKQRAIEDLTEQLKQLQARQQVLKDRMTKYKIYEDYLMKTLDYLPSTYLDNGSESLVMPIIRRHETLSITNRELLQRLGRLEEEVEEGQRQLQTMTQEHSIKKLIANKELSELQSELETLKEKNKQAEVNLLMEQGLSREKVEEVGRLLMAVNNLAEQCYIPGYGPLENMNVLTMMGMVKMEAGSLVSRREDISSLFPEQTPGAKHKDLSSQFSSVRKVRGDGNCFYRAFCFAHMESVLHNARALQRFKDKITESGKVLSSAGFDENSFKHHLITVVNVLEQCQGDEQEDTLLRLFNEQTTSDSVVQYLRLLTSAHLQNHADFFRNFVEAPNLQAYCCQEVETMAMECDHVDILALSEALDICIHVVSMEGNEQELAHHIIPEGAEPSLHLLYQTSHYNILYPRPYH
;
A
#
# COMPACT_ATOMS: atom_id res chain seq x y z
N MET A 1 19.73 31.70 -0.79
CA MET A 1 18.37 32.26 -0.63
C MET A 1 17.43 31.09 -0.88
N THR A 2 16.73 30.50 0.08
CA THR A 2 15.90 31.04 1.15
C THR A 2 16.03 30.19 2.42
N THR A 3 16.00 30.84 3.57
CA THR A 3 16.17 30.31 4.92
C THR A 3 14.82 30.21 5.61
N SER A 4 14.48 29.08 6.23
CA SER A 4 13.44 29.00 7.25
C SER A 4 13.97 28.30 8.50
N SER A 5 13.91 29.03 9.60
CA SER A 5 14.46 28.76 10.92
C SER A 5 13.47 27.98 11.78
N LEU A 6 13.92 26.89 12.39
CA LEU A 6 13.24 26.18 13.47
C LEU A 6 13.47 26.90 14.81
N PRO A 7 12.49 26.97 15.72
CA PRO A 7 12.69 27.59 17.03
C PRO A 7 13.39 26.64 18.00
N PHE A 8 14.40 27.21 18.65
CA PHE A 8 15.19 26.69 19.75
C PHE A 8 14.35 26.76 21.03
N LEU A 9 14.15 25.63 21.73
CA LEU A 9 13.54 25.61 23.06
C LEU A 9 14.61 25.28 24.09
N ASP A 10 14.80 26.23 24.99
CA ASP A 10 15.79 26.27 26.05
C ASP A 10 15.39 25.34 27.21
N ASN A 11 16.41 24.70 27.78
CA ASN A 11 16.32 23.78 28.89
C ASN A 11 16.32 24.58 30.19
N ARG A 12 15.19 24.65 30.90
CA ARG A 12 15.12 24.87 32.37
C ARG A 12 13.68 24.77 32.84
N ASP A 13 13.35 23.65 33.49
CA ASP A 13 12.76 23.62 34.84
C ASP A 13 12.31 22.20 35.18
N CYS A 14 13.10 21.55 36.03
CA CYS A 14 12.80 20.27 36.65
C CYS A 14 11.66 20.46 37.68
N LEU A 15 10.42 20.17 37.29
CA LEU A 15 9.32 20.00 38.23
C LEU A 15 9.46 18.66 38.96
N LYS A 16 9.93 18.70 40.20
CA LYS A 16 9.89 17.56 41.15
C LYS A 16 8.44 17.34 41.60
N LEU A 17 7.80 16.28 41.12
CA LEU A 17 6.57 15.74 41.69
C LEU A 17 6.91 14.99 43.00
N LYS A 18 6.56 15.59 44.14
CA LYS A 18 6.42 14.87 45.42
C LYS A 18 4.99 14.38 45.53
N VAL A 19 4.80 13.07 45.45
CA VAL A 19 3.53 12.41 45.78
C VAL A 19 3.52 12.15 47.27
N GLU A 20 2.81 12.99 48.03
CA GLU A 20 2.43 12.69 49.42
C GLU A 20 1.12 11.90 49.42
N ASN A 21 1.19 10.64 49.82
CA ASN A 21 0.00 9.85 50.14
C ASN A 21 -0.65 10.42 51.40
N ARG A 22 -1.76 11.14 51.24
CA ARG A 22 -2.72 11.43 52.32
C ARG A 22 -4.07 10.78 51.99
N THR A 23 -4.25 9.56 52.44
CA THR A 23 -5.58 8.99 52.65
C THR A 23 -6.25 9.74 53.81
N ARG A 24 -7.16 10.67 53.48
CA ARG A 24 -8.11 11.24 54.44
C ARG A 24 -9.39 10.43 54.37
N ASN A 25 -9.55 9.50 55.31
CA ASN A 25 -10.89 9.04 55.71
C ASN A 25 -11.54 10.16 56.51
N ILE A 26 -12.62 10.74 55.97
CA ILE A 26 -13.47 11.69 56.67
C ILE A 26 -14.80 10.98 56.90
N PHE A 27 -14.97 10.41 58.08
CA PHE A 27 -16.23 10.44 58.82
C PHE A 27 -15.87 10.67 60.27
N VAL A 28 -16.08 11.91 60.71
CA VAL A 28 -15.98 12.33 62.10
C VAL A 28 -17.41 12.39 62.63
N THR A 29 -17.74 11.52 63.58
CA THR A 29 -18.72 11.81 64.61
C THR A 29 -17.98 11.86 65.94
N GLN A 30 -17.96 13.06 66.52
CA GLN A 30 -17.70 13.34 67.94
C GLN A 30 -18.65 12.46 68.79
N SER A 31 -18.38 12.04 70.03
CA SER A 31 -17.38 12.33 71.07
C SER A 31 -17.63 11.31 72.21
N GLU A 32 -16.61 11.01 73.02
CA GLU A 32 -16.78 10.27 74.28
C GLU A 32 -17.60 11.03 75.34
N ASP A 33 -18.48 10.26 76.00
CA ASP A 33 -18.98 10.29 77.37
C ASP A 33 -19.73 11.52 77.95
N THR A 34 -21.04 11.34 78.16
CA THR A 34 -21.56 11.04 79.52
C THR A 34 -23.04 10.61 79.53
N ARG A 35 -23.30 9.55 80.33
CA ARG A 35 -24.56 9.17 81.02
C ARG A 35 -25.60 8.28 80.31
N HIS A 36 -25.71 7.06 80.86
CA HIS A 36 -26.87 6.19 81.06
C HIS A 36 -28.13 6.39 80.18
N ARG A 37 -28.43 5.38 79.34
CA ARG A 37 -29.76 4.76 79.32
C ARG A 37 -29.76 3.40 78.63
N GLU A 38 -30.65 2.58 79.15
CA GLU A 38 -30.89 1.17 78.90
C GLU A 38 -31.56 0.85 77.55
N GLU A 39 -31.32 -0.40 77.14
CA GLU A 39 -32.23 -1.35 76.46
C GLU A 39 -32.35 -1.43 74.92
N LYS A 40 -31.94 -2.64 74.46
CA LYS A 40 -32.64 -3.65 73.64
C LYS A 40 -32.49 -3.68 72.11
N ASP A 41 -32.20 -4.91 71.68
CA ASP A 41 -32.31 -5.54 70.36
C ASP A 41 -31.49 -5.00 69.18
N VAL A 42 -30.32 -5.61 68.96
CA VAL A 42 -29.74 -5.74 67.61
C VAL A 42 -29.17 -7.16 67.43
N ASN A 43 -29.69 -7.86 66.42
CA ASN A 43 -29.26 -9.18 65.96
C ASN A 43 -27.74 -9.23 65.75
N HIS A 44 -27.04 -10.09 66.50
CA HIS A 44 -25.63 -10.34 66.31
C HIS A 44 -25.40 -11.21 65.06
N ILE A 45 -24.87 -10.62 64.00
CA ILE A 45 -24.25 -11.35 62.89
C ILE A 45 -22.82 -11.69 63.34
N PRO A 46 -22.40 -12.96 63.41
CA PRO A 46 -21.04 -13.30 63.78
C PRO A 46 -20.12 -12.90 62.63
N VAL A 47 -19.33 -11.85 62.84
CA VAL A 47 -18.23 -11.46 61.95
C VAL A 47 -17.14 -12.51 62.09
N VAL A 48 -16.96 -13.34 61.08
CA VAL A 48 -15.86 -14.28 60.99
C VAL A 48 -14.57 -13.47 60.83
N THR A 49 -13.76 -13.42 61.89
CA THR A 49 -12.49 -12.69 61.96
C THR A 49 -11.30 -13.49 61.40
N GLU A 50 -11.54 -14.41 60.46
CA GLU A 50 -10.47 -15.25 59.91
C GLU A 50 -9.98 -14.75 58.55
N THR A 51 -8.67 -14.67 58.41
CA THR A 51 -7.97 -14.32 57.17
C THR A 51 -8.21 -15.38 56.08
N ALA A 52 -8.44 -14.94 54.84
CA ALA A 52 -8.81 -15.77 53.68
C ALA A 52 -8.00 -17.07 53.53
N SER A 53 -6.71 -17.07 53.89
CA SER A 53 -5.83 -18.24 53.87
C SER A 53 -6.28 -19.40 54.80
N ARG A 54 -6.93 -19.11 55.94
CA ARG A 54 -7.42 -20.13 56.89
C ARG A 54 -8.72 -20.80 56.43
N VAL A 55 -9.53 -20.11 55.62
CA VAL A 55 -10.80 -20.64 55.07
C VAL A 55 -10.55 -21.70 53.98
N LEU A 56 -9.40 -21.63 53.31
CA LEU A 56 -8.99 -22.62 52.31
C LEU A 56 -8.62 -23.98 52.93
N GLU A 57 -8.09 -23.99 54.16
CA GLU A 57 -7.57 -25.17 54.87
C GLU A 57 -8.63 -25.99 55.64
N ALA A 58 -9.80 -25.41 55.96
CA ALA A 58 -10.81 -26.09 56.79
C ALA A 58 -11.61 -27.16 56.00
N GLY A 59 -11.45 -28.42 56.41
CA GLY A 59 -12.10 -29.59 55.80
C GLY A 59 -13.54 -29.89 56.30
N VAL A 60 -14.37 -30.23 55.31
CA VAL A 60 -15.49 -31.21 55.27
C VAL A 60 -16.83 -30.90 55.96
N ASN A 61 -17.00 -29.95 56.89
CA ASN A 61 -18.36 -29.67 57.46
C ASN A 61 -18.74 -28.18 57.51
N THR A 62 -18.85 -27.51 56.36
CA THR A 62 -19.10 -26.07 56.28
C THR A 62 -20.38 -25.71 55.50
N LEU A 63 -21.22 -24.86 56.11
CA LEU A 63 -22.49 -24.34 55.56
C LEU A 63 -22.32 -23.75 54.15
N ARG A 64 -23.35 -23.82 53.29
CA ARG A 64 -23.36 -23.30 51.90
C ARG A 64 -22.76 -21.88 51.77
N LYS A 65 -22.95 -21.03 52.77
CA LYS A 65 -22.39 -19.67 52.85
C LYS A 65 -20.86 -19.64 52.86
N THR A 66 -20.21 -20.59 53.52
CA THR A 66 -18.75 -20.70 53.61
C THR A 66 -18.12 -21.22 52.31
N LEU A 67 -18.85 -22.06 51.56
CA LEU A 67 -18.45 -22.53 50.22
C LEU A 67 -18.44 -21.40 49.19
N VAL A 68 -19.45 -20.51 49.24
CA VAL A 68 -19.50 -19.32 48.38
C VAL A 68 -18.35 -18.38 48.72
N LEU A 69 -18.07 -18.13 50.00
CA LEU A 69 -16.92 -17.31 50.42
C LEU A 69 -15.58 -17.91 49.98
N LYS A 70 -15.45 -19.24 50.01
CA LYS A 70 -14.26 -19.94 49.49
C LYS A 70 -14.10 -19.74 47.98
N LYS A 71 -15.18 -19.87 47.21
CA LYS A 71 -15.17 -19.63 45.76
C LYS A 71 -14.94 -18.16 45.40
N GLN A 72 -15.46 -17.23 46.20
CA GLN A 72 -15.19 -15.80 46.06
C GLN A 72 -13.70 -15.50 46.27
N ALA A 73 -13.09 -16.07 47.31
CA ALA A 73 -11.67 -15.91 47.58
C ALA A 73 -10.78 -16.54 46.49
N GLU A 74 -11.15 -17.72 45.98
CA GLU A 74 -10.46 -18.35 44.83
C GLU A 74 -10.57 -17.47 43.56
N LEU A 75 -11.73 -16.86 43.32
CA LEU A 75 -11.96 -15.99 42.16
C LEU A 75 -11.16 -14.68 42.27
N ASP A 76 -11.14 -14.06 43.45
CA ASP A 76 -10.31 -12.87 43.74
C ASP A 76 -8.80 -13.16 43.58
N GLU A 77 -8.36 -14.38 43.89
CA GLU A 77 -6.97 -14.81 43.73
C GLU A 77 -6.60 -15.03 42.26
N VAL A 78 -7.51 -15.63 41.47
CA VAL A 78 -7.37 -15.74 40.01
C VAL A 78 -7.39 -14.36 39.34
N ASP A 79 -8.25 -13.44 39.78
CA ASP A 79 -8.32 -12.08 39.23
C ASP A 79 -7.05 -11.28 39.51
N LYS A 80 -6.45 -11.45 40.70
CA LYS A 80 -5.12 -10.88 41.01
C LYS A 80 -4.03 -11.44 40.09
N LEU A 81 -4.02 -12.75 39.85
CA LEU A 81 -3.06 -13.38 38.95
C LEU A 81 -3.26 -12.91 37.50
N LEU A 82 -4.51 -12.78 37.06
CA LEU A 82 -4.85 -12.28 35.73
C LEU A 82 -4.44 -10.81 35.56
N ALA A 83 -4.64 -9.97 36.58
CA ALA A 83 -4.21 -8.58 36.57
C ALA A 83 -2.68 -8.46 36.48
N LEU A 84 -1.94 -9.28 37.23
CA LEU A 84 -0.48 -9.36 37.14
C LEU A 84 -0.02 -9.79 35.74
N LYS A 85 -0.66 -10.82 35.16
CA LYS A 85 -0.33 -11.29 33.80
C LYS A 85 -0.65 -10.27 32.72
N ARG A 86 -1.75 -9.52 32.85
CA ARG A 86 -2.09 -8.41 31.95
C ARG A 86 -1.06 -7.28 32.03
N GLN A 87 -0.57 -6.98 33.24
CA GLN A 87 0.48 -5.99 33.44
C GLN A 87 1.81 -6.44 32.82
N GLU A 88 2.21 -7.71 33.05
CA GLU A 88 3.41 -8.30 32.41
C GLU A 88 3.32 -8.26 30.89
N PHE A 89 2.17 -8.65 30.31
CA PHE A 89 1.96 -8.61 28.87
C PHE A 89 2.07 -7.18 28.32
N LYS A 90 1.44 -6.21 29.00
CA LYS A 90 1.53 -4.79 28.62
C LYS A 90 2.98 -4.31 28.61
N SER A 91 3.75 -4.60 29.66
CA SER A 91 5.17 -4.24 29.73
C SER A 91 6.00 -4.93 28.65
N CYS A 92 5.73 -6.21 28.32
CA CYS A 92 6.38 -6.91 27.23
C CYS A 92 6.07 -6.29 25.86
N VAL A 93 4.80 -5.93 25.60
CA VAL A 93 4.39 -5.28 24.35
C VAL A 93 5.03 -3.91 24.20
N GLU A 94 5.09 -3.10 25.27
CA GLU A 94 5.77 -1.81 25.27
C GLU A 94 7.28 -1.96 24.99
N ALA A 95 7.95 -2.94 25.61
CA ALA A 95 9.36 -3.23 25.36
C ALA A 95 9.62 -3.70 23.92
N LEU A 96 8.73 -4.51 23.36
CA LEU A 96 8.82 -4.95 21.96
C LEU A 96 8.60 -3.79 20.99
N ALA A 97 7.64 -2.89 21.27
CA ALA A 97 7.39 -1.71 20.47
C ALA A 97 8.62 -0.76 20.45
N GLN A 98 9.23 -0.53 21.61
CA GLN A 98 10.48 0.25 21.72
C GLN A 98 11.62 -0.42 20.94
N ARG A 99 11.78 -1.75 21.06
CA ARG A 99 12.84 -2.47 20.37
C ARG A 99 12.65 -2.48 18.85
N LYS A 100 11.40 -2.53 18.38
CA LYS A 100 11.05 -2.40 16.96
C LYS A 100 11.43 -1.02 16.41
N SER A 101 11.09 0.06 17.12
CA SER A 101 11.45 1.41 16.67
C SER A 101 12.96 1.66 16.69
N GLU A 102 13.68 1.15 17.69
CA GLU A 102 15.15 1.19 17.72
C GLU A 102 15.78 0.43 16.53
N LEU A 103 15.22 -0.72 16.17
CA LEU A 103 15.67 -1.51 15.02
C LEU A 103 15.43 -0.78 13.71
N GLU A 104 14.27 -0.16 13.53
CA GLU A 104 13.95 0.63 12.34
C GLU A 104 14.92 1.81 12.19
N ILE A 105 15.20 2.54 13.28
CA ILE A 105 16.19 3.63 13.27
C ILE A 105 17.59 3.11 12.90
N LYS A 106 18.03 1.98 13.49
CA LYS A 106 19.33 1.38 13.18
C LYS A 106 19.41 0.89 11.73
N GLN A 107 18.33 0.32 11.20
CA GLN A 107 18.25 -0.12 9.81
C GLN A 107 18.38 1.08 8.87
N GLN A 108 17.68 2.18 9.16
CA GLN A 108 17.77 3.40 8.36
C GLN A 108 19.17 4.01 8.41
N GLN A 109 19.80 4.09 9.59
CA GLN A 109 21.18 4.54 9.72
C GLN A 109 22.17 3.65 8.96
N THR A 110 21.94 2.34 8.93
CA THR A 110 22.80 1.40 8.18
C THR A 110 22.64 1.61 6.67
N LYS A 111 21.41 1.78 6.17
CA LYS A 111 21.14 2.12 4.77
C LYS A 111 21.81 3.44 4.36
N GLU A 112 21.71 4.47 5.19
CA GLU A 112 22.38 5.75 4.92
C GLU A 112 23.91 5.63 4.90
N ARG A 113 24.50 4.85 5.81
CA ARG A 113 25.94 4.58 5.80
C ARG A 113 26.37 3.82 4.55
N ALA A 114 25.59 2.82 4.12
CA ALA A 114 25.84 2.07 2.90
C ALA A 114 25.83 3.00 1.66
N MET A 115 24.79 3.83 1.51
CA MET A 115 24.71 4.81 0.42
C MET A 115 25.89 5.80 0.41
N LYS A 116 26.28 6.30 1.59
CA LYS A 116 27.46 7.19 1.71
C LYS A 116 28.75 6.46 1.33
N PHE A 117 28.89 5.19 1.70
CA PHE A 117 30.05 4.39 1.37
C PHE A 117 30.12 4.05 -0.13
N GLU A 118 29.01 3.65 -0.75
CA GLU A 118 28.93 3.43 -2.20
C GLU A 118 29.32 4.69 -2.98
N LYS A 119 28.80 5.85 -2.58
CA LYS A 119 29.19 7.13 -3.18
C LYS A 119 30.69 7.40 -3.03
N PHE A 120 31.25 7.15 -1.85
CA PHE A 120 32.69 7.31 -1.61
C PHE A 120 33.54 6.34 -2.45
N VAL A 121 33.10 5.09 -2.62
CA VAL A 121 33.77 4.09 -3.46
C VAL A 121 33.76 4.55 -4.92
N ALA A 122 32.60 4.96 -5.44
CA ALA A 122 32.48 5.46 -6.82
C ALA A 122 33.36 6.70 -7.06
N GLU A 123 33.37 7.67 -6.13
CA GLU A 123 34.24 8.84 -6.22
C GLU A 123 35.73 8.48 -6.18
N ASN A 124 36.12 7.50 -5.36
CA ASN A 124 37.50 7.02 -5.31
C ASN A 124 37.90 6.28 -6.58
N GLU A 125 37.02 5.48 -7.14
CA GLU A 125 37.27 4.75 -8.39
C GLU A 125 37.46 5.75 -9.54
N VAL A 126 36.66 6.81 -9.61
CA VAL A 126 36.87 7.91 -10.56
C VAL A 126 38.23 8.59 -10.35
N LYS A 127 38.63 8.86 -9.11
CA LYS A 127 39.95 9.44 -8.80
C LYS A 127 41.09 8.51 -9.24
N ARG A 128 40.97 7.21 -8.97
CA ARG A 128 41.94 6.18 -9.39
C ARG A 128 42.05 6.11 -10.91
N CYS A 129 40.94 6.03 -11.63
CA CYS A 129 40.92 6.02 -13.08
C CYS A 129 41.54 7.30 -13.68
N ARG A 130 41.27 8.48 -13.09
CA ARG A 130 41.92 9.73 -13.51
C ARG A 130 43.43 9.73 -13.26
N ALA A 131 43.88 9.20 -12.12
CA ALA A 131 45.30 9.09 -11.79
C ALA A 131 46.03 8.15 -12.76
N LEU A 132 45.44 7.00 -13.07
CA LEU A 132 45.98 6.03 -14.03
C LEU A 132 46.13 6.63 -15.43
N LYS A 133 45.07 7.28 -15.95
CA LYS A 133 45.16 7.95 -17.26
C LYS A 133 46.24 9.04 -17.31
N LYS A 134 46.41 9.81 -16.22
CA LYS A 134 47.49 10.81 -16.13
C LYS A 134 48.87 10.16 -16.12
N TYR A 135 49.01 9.05 -15.41
CA TYR A 135 50.25 8.29 -15.36
C TYR A 135 50.59 7.70 -16.75
N GLU A 136 49.63 7.07 -17.42
CA GLU A 136 49.80 6.51 -18.77
C GLU A 136 50.21 7.60 -19.77
N ALA A 137 49.50 8.74 -19.78
CA ALA A 137 49.84 9.86 -20.65
C ALA A 137 51.24 10.44 -20.36
N ALA A 138 51.64 10.53 -19.09
CA ALA A 138 52.99 10.96 -18.72
C ALA A 138 54.05 9.94 -19.15
N GLN A 139 53.76 8.65 -19.05
CA GLN A 139 54.64 7.58 -19.50
C GLN A 139 54.85 7.63 -21.01
N GLU A 140 53.77 7.77 -21.80
CA GLU A 140 53.85 7.94 -23.25
C GLU A 140 54.66 9.19 -23.64
N GLN A 141 54.40 10.33 -22.99
CA GLN A 141 55.19 11.55 -23.22
C GLN A 141 56.67 11.37 -22.87
N ASN A 142 56.99 10.66 -21.79
CA ASN A 142 58.37 10.40 -21.40
C ASN A 142 59.08 9.50 -22.42
N ILE A 143 58.39 8.48 -22.96
CA ILE A 143 58.93 7.64 -24.04
C ILE A 143 59.24 8.48 -25.28
N LEU A 144 58.32 9.37 -25.68
CA LEU A 144 58.54 10.26 -26.82
C LEU A 144 59.71 11.23 -26.60
N LYS A 145 59.79 11.84 -25.41
CA LYS A 145 60.91 12.74 -25.05
C LYS A 145 62.23 11.99 -25.02
N GLN A 146 62.25 10.76 -24.51
CA GLN A 146 63.46 9.94 -24.46
C GLN A 146 63.97 9.62 -25.88
N ARG A 147 63.08 9.24 -26.80
CA ARG A 147 63.44 9.06 -28.22
C ARG A 147 63.98 10.35 -28.84
N ALA A 148 63.34 11.49 -28.58
CA ALA A 148 63.82 12.78 -29.09
C ALA A 148 65.20 13.16 -28.54
N ILE A 149 65.48 12.86 -27.26
CA ILE A 149 66.81 13.05 -26.66
C ILE A 149 67.84 12.16 -27.34
N GLU A 150 67.51 10.89 -27.61
CA GLU A 150 68.38 9.95 -28.31
C GLU A 150 68.71 10.45 -29.73
N ASP A 151 67.69 10.85 -30.50
CA ASP A 151 67.85 11.39 -31.85
C ASP A 151 68.71 12.67 -31.86
N LEU A 152 68.43 13.61 -30.94
CA LEU A 152 69.20 14.86 -30.81
C LEU A 152 70.65 14.60 -30.37
N THR A 153 70.87 13.62 -29.51
CA THR A 153 72.22 13.24 -29.06
C THR A 153 73.03 12.66 -30.22
N GLU A 154 72.41 11.84 -31.06
CA GLU A 154 73.05 11.29 -32.25
C GLU A 154 73.36 12.39 -33.28
N GLN A 155 72.42 13.33 -33.51
CA GLN A 155 72.68 14.50 -34.36
C GLN A 155 73.83 15.37 -33.83
N LEU A 156 73.86 15.63 -32.52
CA LEU A 156 74.96 16.38 -31.90
C LEU A 156 76.30 15.68 -32.09
N LYS A 157 76.35 14.36 -31.94
CA LYS A 157 77.55 13.56 -32.17
C LYS A 157 78.03 13.66 -33.62
N GLN A 158 77.11 13.58 -34.59
CA GLN A 158 77.42 13.74 -36.01
C GLN A 158 77.94 15.15 -36.32
N LEU A 159 77.31 16.19 -35.76
CA LEU A 159 77.73 17.58 -35.93
C LEU A 159 79.10 17.86 -35.30
N GLN A 160 79.38 17.31 -34.11
CA GLN A 160 80.69 17.42 -33.47
C GLN A 160 81.78 16.72 -34.29
N ALA A 161 81.51 15.52 -34.81
CA ALA A 161 82.44 14.83 -35.70
C ALA A 161 82.72 15.66 -36.97
N ARG A 162 81.67 16.23 -37.59
CA ARG A 162 81.81 17.12 -38.74
C ARG A 162 82.60 18.38 -38.39
N GLN A 163 82.34 19.00 -37.24
CA GLN A 163 83.08 20.18 -36.78
C GLN A 163 84.57 19.87 -36.63
N GLN A 164 84.91 18.71 -36.06
CA GLN A 164 86.31 18.30 -35.91
C GLN A 164 86.98 18.11 -37.27
N VAL A 165 86.33 17.41 -38.21
CA VAL A 165 86.83 17.24 -39.59
C VAL A 165 87.03 18.59 -40.28
N LEU A 166 86.09 19.52 -40.13
CA LEU A 166 86.21 20.86 -40.72
C LEU A 166 87.34 21.66 -40.07
N LYS A 167 87.53 21.54 -38.76
CA LYS A 167 88.63 22.19 -38.04
C LYS A 167 90.00 21.67 -38.50
N ASP A 168 90.13 20.37 -38.65
CA ASP A 168 91.36 19.73 -39.16
C ASP A 168 91.65 20.12 -40.62
N ARG A 169 90.60 20.28 -41.44
CA ARG A 169 90.73 20.84 -42.79
C ARG A 169 91.14 22.30 -42.75
N MET A 170 90.53 23.11 -41.89
CA MET A 170 90.87 24.54 -41.76
C MET A 170 92.34 24.70 -41.36
N THR A 171 92.83 23.94 -40.39
CA THR A 171 94.25 23.98 -40.01
C THR A 171 95.17 23.50 -41.13
N LYS A 172 94.79 22.43 -41.84
CA LYS A 172 95.55 21.93 -43.00
C LYS A 172 95.68 23.00 -44.09
N TYR A 173 94.59 23.70 -44.39
CA TYR A 173 94.56 24.68 -45.48
C TYR A 173 95.01 26.09 -45.06
N LYS A 174 95.11 26.38 -43.77
CA LYS A 174 95.59 27.66 -43.24
C LYS A 174 96.98 28.04 -43.73
N ILE A 175 97.83 27.05 -44.01
CA ILE A 175 99.16 27.28 -44.61
C ILE A 175 99.04 27.99 -45.97
N TYR A 176 98.04 27.62 -46.78
CA TYR A 176 97.82 28.26 -48.08
C TYR A 176 97.23 29.66 -47.93
N GLU A 177 96.32 29.86 -46.96
CA GLU A 177 95.79 31.19 -46.62
C GLU A 177 96.93 32.12 -46.18
N ASP A 178 97.75 31.69 -45.21
CA ASP A 178 98.89 32.45 -44.69
C ASP A 178 99.92 32.74 -45.80
N TYR A 179 100.15 31.77 -46.70
CA TYR A 179 101.01 31.97 -47.87
C TYR A 179 100.42 33.00 -48.83
N LEU A 180 99.13 32.88 -49.19
CA LEU A 180 98.46 33.80 -50.09
C LEU A 180 98.39 35.23 -49.52
N MET A 181 98.10 35.36 -48.22
CA MET A 181 98.11 36.64 -47.51
C MET A 181 99.51 37.26 -47.49
N LYS A 182 100.57 36.48 -47.25
CA LYS A 182 101.95 36.97 -47.35
C LYS A 182 102.32 37.36 -48.78
N THR A 183 101.84 36.64 -49.79
CA THR A 183 102.12 37.01 -51.19
C THR A 183 101.40 38.29 -51.63
N LEU A 184 100.25 38.62 -51.03
CA LEU A 184 99.54 39.87 -51.28
C LEU A 184 100.38 41.11 -50.89
N ASP A 185 101.21 41.02 -49.83
CA ASP A 185 102.10 42.10 -49.40
C ASP A 185 103.22 42.40 -50.41
N TYR A 186 103.54 41.45 -51.31
CA TYR A 186 104.59 41.59 -52.34
C TYR A 186 104.02 41.89 -53.73
N LEU A 187 102.70 41.91 -53.90
CA LEU A 187 102.06 42.16 -55.19
C LEU A 187 101.89 43.67 -55.41
N PRO A 188 102.33 44.22 -56.57
CA PRO A 188 102.09 45.61 -56.92
C PRO A 188 100.58 45.91 -56.96
N SER A 189 100.19 47.08 -56.48
CA SER A 189 98.79 47.54 -56.40
C SER A 189 98.04 47.60 -57.74
N THR A 190 98.71 47.33 -58.87
CA THR A 190 98.13 47.20 -60.21
C THR A 190 97.40 45.87 -60.45
N TYR A 191 97.65 44.82 -59.66
CA TYR A 191 96.89 43.54 -59.74
C TYR A 191 95.57 43.57 -58.96
N LEU A 192 95.34 44.61 -58.16
CA LEU A 192 94.06 44.86 -57.48
C LEU A 192 93.04 45.55 -58.41
N ASP A 193 93.44 45.90 -59.63
CA ASP A 193 92.51 46.50 -60.57
C ASP A 193 91.51 45.42 -60.99
N ASN A 194 90.32 45.52 -60.41
CA ASN A 194 89.12 44.71 -60.65
C ASN A 194 88.57 44.94 -62.08
N GLY A 195 89.46 44.89 -63.07
CA GLY A 195 89.16 44.93 -64.47
C GLY A 195 88.48 43.64 -64.91
N SER A 196 87.54 43.79 -65.83
CA SER A 196 86.56 42.84 -66.37
C SER A 196 87.06 41.45 -66.84
N GLU A 197 88.35 41.13 -66.70
CA GLU A 197 89.01 39.90 -67.17
C GLU A 197 89.62 39.04 -66.04
N SER A 198 89.24 39.24 -64.78
CA SER A 198 89.57 38.26 -63.73
C SER A 198 88.87 36.92 -64.00
N LEU A 199 89.64 35.84 -64.18
CA LEU A 199 89.12 34.46 -64.35
C LEU A 199 88.18 34.03 -63.21
N VAL A 200 88.26 34.70 -62.06
CA VAL A 200 87.42 34.48 -60.88
C VAL A 200 86.05 35.14 -61.03
N MET A 201 85.93 36.25 -61.77
CA MET A 201 84.69 37.01 -61.85
C MET A 201 83.53 36.27 -62.55
N PRO A 202 83.75 35.47 -63.63
CA PRO A 202 82.72 34.58 -64.16
C PRO A 202 82.25 33.52 -63.15
N ILE A 203 83.14 33.01 -62.28
CA ILE A 203 82.80 32.05 -61.22
C ILE A 203 81.94 32.74 -60.16
N ILE A 204 82.31 33.96 -59.76
CA ILE A 204 81.53 34.79 -58.82
C ILE A 204 80.15 35.08 -59.40
N ARG A 205 80.04 35.55 -60.65
CA ARG A 205 78.75 35.83 -61.30
C ARG A 205 77.87 34.57 -61.45
N ARG A 206 78.47 33.41 -61.73
CA ARG A 206 77.75 32.13 -61.75
C ARG A 206 77.25 31.76 -60.35
N HIS A 207 78.08 31.94 -59.33
CA HIS A 207 77.67 31.71 -57.94
C HIS A 207 76.57 32.67 -57.50
N GLU A 208 76.66 33.96 -57.84
CA GLU A 208 75.63 34.96 -57.57
C GLU A 208 74.31 34.57 -58.24
N THR A 209 74.35 34.18 -59.51
CA THR A 209 73.17 33.71 -60.25
C THR A 209 72.56 32.47 -59.58
N LEU A 210 73.38 31.47 -59.23
CA LEU A 210 72.94 30.27 -58.51
C LEU A 210 72.41 30.59 -57.11
N SER A 211 72.97 31.60 -56.44
CA SER A 211 72.51 32.05 -55.12
C SER A 211 71.15 32.73 -55.20
N ILE A 212 70.93 33.55 -56.23
CA ILE A 212 69.64 34.20 -56.51
C ILE A 212 68.59 33.14 -56.86
N THR A 213 68.88 32.22 -57.78
CA THR A 213 67.92 31.16 -58.15
C THR A 213 67.62 30.24 -56.97
N ASN A 214 68.60 29.89 -56.15
CA ASN A 214 68.37 29.12 -54.93
C ASN A 214 67.47 29.86 -53.94
N ARG A 215 67.65 31.18 -53.78
CA ARG A 215 66.80 32.00 -52.91
C ARG A 215 65.36 32.06 -53.40
N GLU A 216 65.15 32.21 -54.71
CA GLU A 216 63.83 32.17 -55.33
C GLU A 216 63.16 30.80 -55.17
N LEU A 217 63.93 29.71 -55.33
CA LEU A 217 63.45 28.35 -55.09
C LEU A 217 63.05 28.12 -53.64
N LEU A 218 63.83 28.62 -52.67
CA LEU A 218 63.49 28.56 -51.25
C LEU A 218 62.23 29.37 -50.93
N GLN A 219 62.05 30.56 -51.52
CA GLN A 219 60.81 31.32 -51.38
C GLN A 219 59.60 30.61 -52.00
N ARG A 220 59.80 29.91 -53.12
CA ARG A 220 58.74 29.09 -53.72
C ARG A 220 58.42 27.88 -52.86
N LEU A 221 59.43 27.23 -52.29
CA LEU A 221 59.25 26.12 -51.35
C LEU A 221 58.44 26.57 -50.14
N GLY A 222 58.80 27.69 -49.51
CA GLY A 222 58.06 28.22 -48.36
C GLY A 222 56.59 28.51 -48.67
N ARG A 223 56.28 29.08 -49.85
CA ARG A 223 54.89 29.28 -50.29
C ARG A 223 54.13 27.96 -50.48
N LEU A 224 54.77 26.95 -51.07
CA LEU A 224 54.16 25.63 -51.23
C LEU A 224 53.95 24.93 -49.88
N GLU A 225 54.88 25.10 -48.93
CA GLU A 225 54.74 24.59 -47.56
C GLU A 225 53.55 25.26 -46.85
N GLU A 226 53.38 26.58 -46.97
CA GLU A 226 52.22 27.31 -46.44
C GLU A 226 50.90 26.82 -47.06
N GLU A 227 50.85 26.61 -48.39
CA GLU A 227 49.68 26.06 -49.08
C GLU A 227 49.33 24.64 -48.57
N VAL A 228 50.34 23.80 -48.35
CA VAL A 228 50.16 22.45 -47.80
C VAL A 228 49.65 22.52 -46.36
N GLU A 229 50.23 23.37 -45.51
CA GLU A 229 49.78 23.56 -44.13
C GLU A 229 48.35 24.11 -44.04
N GLU A 230 47.97 25.02 -44.93
CA GLU A 230 46.61 25.52 -45.02
C GLU A 230 45.63 24.43 -45.47
N GLY A 231 46.00 23.64 -46.50
CA GLY A 231 45.22 22.47 -46.93
C GLY A 231 45.06 21.43 -45.82
N GLN A 232 46.12 21.17 -45.04
CA GLN A 232 46.06 20.28 -43.88
C GLN A 232 45.13 20.81 -42.78
N ARG A 233 45.19 22.11 -42.48
CA ARG A 233 44.28 22.75 -41.52
C ARG A 233 42.82 22.66 -41.97
N GLN A 234 42.54 22.92 -43.25
CA GLN A 234 41.19 22.79 -43.80
C GLN A 234 40.69 21.34 -43.72
N LEU A 235 41.52 20.37 -44.09
CA LEU A 235 41.19 18.96 -43.98
C LEU A 235 40.91 18.54 -42.54
N GLN A 236 41.70 19.03 -41.58
CA GLN A 236 41.49 18.76 -40.16
C GLN A 236 40.16 19.31 -39.66
N THR A 237 39.84 20.55 -40.02
CA THR A 237 38.54 21.18 -39.70
C THR A 237 37.38 20.39 -40.29
N MET A 238 37.44 20.02 -41.57
CA MET A 238 36.41 19.20 -42.23
C MET A 238 36.26 17.82 -41.57
N THR A 239 37.37 17.21 -41.16
CA THR A 239 37.36 15.91 -40.46
C THR A 239 36.70 16.03 -39.09
N GLN A 240 36.99 17.10 -38.34
CA GLN A 240 36.35 17.37 -37.04
C GLN A 240 34.86 17.63 -37.20
N GLU A 241 34.45 18.47 -38.15
CA GLU A 241 33.03 18.74 -38.43
C GLU A 241 32.28 17.48 -38.83
N HIS A 242 32.87 16.64 -39.70
CA HIS A 242 32.28 15.37 -40.08
C HIS A 242 32.17 14.41 -38.88
N SER A 243 33.18 14.36 -38.01
CA SER A 243 33.14 13.57 -36.79
C SER A 243 32.01 14.04 -35.84
N ILE A 244 31.79 15.35 -35.73
CA ILE A 244 30.69 15.92 -34.94
C ILE A 244 29.34 15.54 -35.55
N LYS A 245 29.17 15.69 -36.87
CA LYS A 245 27.93 15.29 -37.58
C LYS A 245 27.63 13.80 -37.38
N LYS A 246 28.65 12.94 -37.48
CA LYS A 246 28.50 11.49 -37.22
C LYS A 246 28.05 11.22 -35.79
N LEU A 247 28.59 11.95 -34.81
CA LEU A 247 28.20 11.80 -33.41
C LEU A 247 26.76 12.24 -33.16
N ILE A 248 26.31 13.33 -33.77
CA ILE A 248 24.92 13.80 -33.70
C ILE A 248 23.99 12.76 -34.35
N ALA A 249 24.29 12.30 -35.57
CA ALA A 249 23.48 11.29 -36.26
C ALA A 249 23.42 9.96 -35.47
N ASN A 250 24.53 9.53 -34.87
CA ASN A 250 24.54 8.34 -34.01
C ASN A 250 23.70 8.52 -32.74
N LYS A 251 23.70 9.74 -32.16
CA LYS A 251 22.86 10.07 -31.02
C LYS A 251 21.37 10.00 -31.40
N GLU A 252 20.97 10.64 -32.50
CA GLU A 252 19.60 10.59 -33.03
C GLU A 252 19.17 9.15 -33.33
N LEU A 253 20.05 8.34 -33.92
CA LEU A 253 19.79 6.92 -34.17
C LEU A 253 19.58 6.14 -32.87
N SER A 254 20.36 6.41 -31.82
CA SER A 254 20.18 5.78 -30.51
C SER A 254 18.87 6.21 -29.83
N GLU A 255 18.47 7.48 -29.97
CA GLU A 255 17.19 7.98 -29.45
C GLU A 255 16.01 7.31 -30.16
N LEU A 256 16.04 7.25 -31.49
CA LEU A 256 15.01 6.57 -32.29
C LEU A 256 14.94 5.07 -32.00
N GLN A 257 16.09 4.41 -31.78
CA GLN A 257 16.11 3.00 -31.38
C GLN A 257 15.47 2.78 -30.01
N SER A 258 15.78 3.66 -29.04
CA SER A 258 15.15 3.59 -27.71
C SER A 258 13.64 3.80 -27.82
N GLU A 259 13.19 4.77 -28.60
CA GLU A 259 11.76 5.02 -28.80
C GLU A 259 11.06 3.82 -29.43
N LEU A 260 11.67 3.21 -30.46
CA LEU A 260 11.15 2.02 -31.12
C LEU A 260 11.04 0.83 -30.17
N GLU A 261 12.02 0.58 -29.31
CA GLU A 261 11.95 -0.50 -28.31
C GLU A 261 10.86 -0.21 -27.26
N THR A 262 10.69 1.04 -26.82
CA THR A 262 9.59 1.39 -25.91
C THR A 262 8.22 1.21 -26.55
N LEU A 263 8.06 1.55 -27.83
CA LEU A 263 6.82 1.36 -28.57
C LEU A 263 6.52 -0.12 -28.80
N LYS A 264 7.54 -0.93 -29.12
CA LYS A 264 7.38 -2.39 -29.23
C LYS A 264 6.90 -3.01 -27.92
N GLU A 265 7.49 -2.62 -26.79
CA GLU A 265 7.08 -3.16 -25.48
C GLU A 265 5.65 -2.76 -25.14
N LYS A 266 5.26 -1.49 -25.40
CA LYS A 266 3.88 -1.05 -25.25
C LYS A 266 2.91 -1.83 -26.14
N ASN A 267 3.30 -2.12 -27.38
CA ASN A 267 2.47 -2.89 -28.30
C ASN A 267 2.30 -4.34 -27.82
N LYS A 268 3.39 -4.97 -27.37
CA LYS A 268 3.34 -6.32 -26.78
C LYS A 268 2.44 -6.37 -25.53
N GLN A 269 2.53 -5.36 -24.67
CA GLN A 269 1.64 -5.25 -23.51
C GLN A 269 0.17 -5.09 -23.94
N ALA A 270 -0.11 -4.28 -24.97
CA ALA A 270 -1.45 -4.11 -25.51
C ALA A 270 -2.00 -5.42 -26.10
N GLU A 271 -1.18 -6.19 -26.83
CA GLU A 271 -1.56 -7.51 -27.35
C GLU A 271 -1.89 -8.51 -26.24
N VAL A 272 -1.08 -8.56 -25.17
CA VAL A 272 -1.34 -9.41 -24.00
C VAL A 272 -2.65 -9.00 -23.32
N ASN A 273 -2.88 -7.71 -23.13
CA ASN A 273 -4.11 -7.19 -22.53
C ASN A 273 -5.33 -7.56 -23.40
N LEU A 274 -5.22 -7.41 -24.73
CA LEU A 274 -6.29 -7.78 -25.66
C LEU A 274 -6.62 -9.27 -25.58
N LEU A 275 -5.61 -10.14 -25.53
CA LEU A 275 -5.82 -11.59 -25.38
C LEU A 275 -6.48 -11.93 -24.04
N MET A 276 -6.09 -11.26 -22.97
CA MET A 276 -6.71 -11.42 -21.66
C MET A 276 -8.18 -10.97 -21.66
N GLU A 277 -8.50 -9.81 -22.24
CA GLU A 277 -9.88 -9.33 -22.37
C GLU A 277 -10.73 -10.24 -23.27
N GLN A 278 -10.17 -10.79 -24.34
CA GLN A 278 -10.83 -11.80 -25.16
C GLN A 278 -11.12 -13.08 -24.38
N GLY A 279 -10.17 -13.53 -23.55
CA GLY A 279 -10.35 -14.67 -22.65
C GLY A 279 -11.50 -14.44 -21.67
N LEU A 280 -11.48 -13.31 -20.95
CA LEU A 280 -12.55 -12.91 -20.03
C LEU A 280 -13.90 -12.76 -20.74
N SER A 281 -13.92 -12.18 -21.94
CA SER A 281 -15.16 -12.05 -22.72
C SER A 281 -15.72 -13.41 -23.12
N ARG A 282 -14.86 -14.36 -23.49
CA ARG A 282 -15.26 -15.72 -23.82
C ARG A 282 -15.82 -16.45 -22.60
N GLU A 283 -15.17 -16.33 -21.44
CA GLU A 283 -15.67 -16.88 -20.17
C GLU A 283 -17.04 -16.29 -19.83
N LYS A 284 -17.20 -14.96 -19.93
CA LYS A 284 -18.50 -14.30 -19.72
C LYS A 284 -19.57 -14.81 -20.69
N VAL A 285 -19.25 -14.98 -21.97
CA VAL A 285 -20.20 -15.51 -22.95
C VAL A 285 -20.59 -16.95 -22.61
N GLU A 286 -19.64 -17.77 -22.17
CA GLU A 286 -19.91 -19.15 -21.75
C GLU A 286 -20.77 -19.20 -20.47
N GLU A 287 -20.45 -18.37 -19.49
CA GLU A 287 -21.21 -18.24 -18.24
C GLU A 287 -22.64 -17.76 -18.51
N VAL A 288 -22.81 -16.70 -19.31
CA VAL A 288 -24.12 -16.22 -19.75
C VAL A 288 -24.88 -17.33 -20.49
N GLY A 289 -24.19 -18.10 -21.35
CA GLY A 289 -24.79 -19.26 -22.02
C GLY A 289 -25.30 -20.31 -21.04
N ARG A 290 -24.51 -20.68 -20.03
CA ARG A 290 -24.93 -21.62 -18.98
C ARG A 290 -26.10 -21.08 -18.15
N LEU A 291 -26.06 -19.79 -17.78
CA LEU A 291 -27.14 -19.13 -17.05
C LEU A 291 -28.44 -19.12 -17.86
N LEU A 292 -28.37 -18.78 -19.15
CA LEU A 292 -29.53 -18.82 -20.05
C LEU A 292 -30.13 -20.22 -20.13
N MET A 293 -29.29 -21.26 -20.25
CA MET A 293 -29.75 -22.64 -20.22
C MET A 293 -30.41 -22.99 -18.88
N ALA A 294 -29.82 -22.58 -17.76
CA ALA A 294 -30.39 -22.81 -16.44
C ALA A 294 -31.75 -22.12 -16.26
N VAL A 295 -31.87 -20.86 -16.71
CA VAL A 295 -33.15 -20.12 -16.70
C VAL A 295 -34.19 -20.82 -17.55
N ASN A 296 -33.86 -21.25 -18.77
CA ASN A 296 -34.79 -21.98 -19.63
C ASN A 296 -35.24 -23.29 -18.97
N ASN A 297 -34.29 -24.08 -18.45
CA ASN A 297 -34.60 -25.33 -17.76
C ASN A 297 -35.51 -25.13 -16.54
N LEU A 298 -35.25 -24.10 -15.73
CA LEU A 298 -36.07 -23.75 -14.58
C LEU A 298 -37.45 -23.24 -15.01
N ALA A 299 -37.51 -22.39 -16.04
CA ALA A 299 -38.77 -21.87 -16.56
C ALA A 299 -39.66 -22.98 -17.13
N GLU A 300 -39.07 -24.01 -17.75
CA GLU A 300 -39.79 -25.22 -18.18
C GLU A 300 -40.36 -26.01 -17.00
N GLN A 301 -39.60 -26.14 -15.90
CA GLN A 301 -40.03 -26.87 -14.70
C GLN A 301 -41.11 -26.11 -13.89
N CYS A 302 -41.01 -24.79 -13.87
CA CYS A 302 -41.81 -23.87 -13.06
C CYS A 302 -42.82 -23.09 -13.92
N TYR A 303 -43.29 -23.70 -15.00
CA TYR A 303 -44.12 -23.01 -15.99
C TYR A 303 -45.47 -22.57 -15.43
N ILE A 304 -45.76 -21.26 -15.55
CA ILE A 304 -47.04 -20.67 -15.15
C ILE A 304 -47.86 -20.32 -16.39
N PRO A 305 -49.04 -20.93 -16.61
CA PRO A 305 -49.87 -20.72 -17.80
C PRO A 305 -50.29 -19.26 -18.06
N GLY A 306 -50.31 -18.41 -17.02
CA GLY A 306 -50.65 -17.00 -17.11
C GLY A 306 -49.64 -16.12 -17.86
N TYR A 307 -48.43 -16.62 -18.10
CA TYR A 307 -47.36 -15.88 -18.80
C TYR A 307 -47.33 -16.14 -20.32
N GLY A 308 -48.21 -17.01 -20.84
CA GLY A 308 -48.24 -17.41 -22.25
C GLY A 308 -47.27 -18.55 -22.58
N PRO A 309 -47.15 -18.98 -23.85
CA PRO A 309 -46.29 -20.11 -24.23
C PRO A 309 -44.80 -19.82 -23.99
N LEU A 310 -44.08 -20.78 -23.41
CA LEU A 310 -42.62 -20.71 -23.14
C LEU A 310 -41.79 -20.31 -24.36
N GLU A 311 -42.12 -20.84 -25.53
CA GLU A 311 -41.43 -20.60 -26.81
C GLU A 311 -41.42 -19.12 -27.22
N ASN A 312 -42.38 -18.33 -26.73
CA ASN A 312 -42.53 -16.91 -27.05
C ASN A 312 -42.06 -15.99 -25.90
N MET A 313 -41.60 -16.55 -24.77
CA MET A 313 -41.09 -15.76 -23.66
C MET A 313 -39.66 -15.31 -23.93
N ASN A 314 -39.34 -14.07 -23.58
CA ASN A 314 -37.95 -13.64 -23.50
C ASN A 314 -37.36 -14.04 -22.13
N VAL A 315 -36.03 -14.01 -22.03
CA VAL A 315 -35.28 -14.42 -20.83
C VAL A 315 -35.72 -13.63 -19.59
N LEU A 316 -36.01 -12.34 -19.72
CA LEU A 316 -36.49 -11.51 -18.62
C LEU A 316 -37.88 -11.94 -18.14
N THR A 317 -38.76 -12.31 -19.06
CA THR A 317 -40.09 -12.87 -18.76
C THR A 317 -39.96 -14.24 -18.09
N MET A 318 -39.06 -15.10 -18.58
CA MET A 318 -38.79 -16.40 -17.97
C MET A 318 -38.21 -16.26 -16.56
N MET A 319 -37.20 -15.39 -16.37
CA MET A 319 -36.67 -15.05 -15.05
C MET A 319 -37.74 -14.42 -14.17
N GLY A 320 -38.62 -13.58 -14.73
CA GLY A 320 -39.75 -12.97 -14.02
C GLY A 320 -40.78 -14.00 -13.57
N MET A 321 -41.02 -15.04 -14.37
CA MET A 321 -41.89 -16.17 -14.03
C MET A 321 -41.26 -17.05 -12.94
N VAL A 322 -39.98 -17.43 -13.11
CA VAL A 322 -39.20 -18.17 -12.08
C VAL A 322 -39.13 -17.36 -10.78
N LYS A 323 -39.00 -16.03 -10.85
CA LYS A 323 -39.07 -15.13 -9.70
C LYS A 323 -40.49 -14.92 -9.17
N MET A 324 -41.55 -15.03 -9.99
CA MET A 324 -42.93 -14.93 -9.51
C MET A 324 -43.38 -16.19 -8.76
N GLU A 325 -42.75 -17.34 -9.04
CA GLU A 325 -42.83 -18.49 -8.14
C GLU A 325 -42.17 -18.23 -6.78
N ALA A 326 -41.23 -17.26 -6.69
CA ALA A 326 -40.68 -16.85 -5.41
C ALA A 326 -41.73 -16.06 -4.62
N GLY A 327 -42.29 -16.72 -3.59
CA GLY A 327 -43.35 -16.21 -2.72
C GLY A 327 -43.02 -14.88 -2.00
N SER A 328 -43.78 -14.56 -0.95
CA SER A 328 -43.63 -13.33 -0.14
C SER A 328 -42.17 -13.01 0.23
N LEU A 329 -41.79 -11.73 0.24
CA LEU A 329 -40.48 -11.25 0.69
C LEU A 329 -40.17 -11.69 2.13
N VAL A 330 -41.20 -11.65 2.98
CA VAL A 330 -41.21 -12.19 4.34
C VAL A 330 -42.50 -12.96 4.52
N SER A 331 -42.42 -14.24 4.90
CA SER A 331 -43.59 -15.10 5.08
C SER A 331 -44.37 -14.76 6.35
N ARG A 332 -45.58 -15.33 6.46
CA ARG A 332 -46.26 -15.45 7.75
C ARG A 332 -45.43 -16.32 8.70
N ARG A 333 -45.66 -16.18 10.01
CA ARG A 333 -45.03 -17.03 11.01
C ARG A 333 -45.62 -18.43 10.86
N GLU A 334 -44.75 -19.41 10.62
CA GLU A 334 -45.10 -20.81 10.41
C GLU A 334 -44.47 -21.67 11.52
N ASP A 335 -45.01 -22.86 11.74
CA ASP A 335 -44.39 -23.85 12.63
C ASP A 335 -43.01 -24.27 12.08
N ILE A 336 -42.04 -24.53 12.97
CA ILE A 336 -40.67 -24.91 12.56
C ILE A 336 -40.65 -26.15 11.65
N SER A 337 -41.65 -27.02 11.73
CA SER A 337 -41.82 -28.17 10.84
C SER A 337 -42.01 -27.80 9.36
N SER A 338 -42.45 -26.57 9.04
CA SER A 338 -42.66 -26.11 7.67
C SER A 338 -41.35 -25.94 6.87
N LEU A 339 -40.20 -25.91 7.55
CA LEU A 339 -38.89 -25.87 6.90
C LEU A 339 -38.52 -27.18 6.19
N PHE A 340 -39.10 -28.33 6.61
CA PHE A 340 -38.64 -29.65 6.17
C PHE A 340 -39.81 -30.57 5.74
N PRO A 341 -40.37 -30.38 4.52
CA PRO A 341 -41.57 -31.10 4.11
C PRO A 341 -41.39 -32.61 3.79
N GLU A 342 -40.19 -33.10 3.45
CA GLU A 342 -40.08 -34.41 2.74
C GLU A 342 -38.95 -35.40 3.10
N GLN A 343 -38.18 -35.27 4.19
CA GLN A 343 -37.19 -36.32 4.55
C GLN A 343 -37.13 -36.60 6.05
N THR A 344 -36.81 -37.86 6.42
CA THR A 344 -36.59 -38.29 7.80
C THR A 344 -35.65 -37.30 8.52
N PRO A 345 -36.10 -36.59 9.56
CA PRO A 345 -35.35 -35.49 10.14
C PRO A 345 -34.04 -35.99 10.77
N GLY A 346 -32.91 -35.64 10.15
CA GLY A 346 -31.57 -35.80 10.71
C GLY A 346 -31.42 -35.15 12.11
N ALA A 347 -30.34 -35.47 12.82
CA ALA A 347 -30.13 -35.05 14.21
C ALA A 347 -30.29 -33.53 14.43
N LYS A 348 -29.70 -32.71 13.55
CA LYS A 348 -29.83 -31.24 13.58
C LYS A 348 -31.27 -30.73 13.48
N HIS A 349 -32.11 -31.36 12.67
CA HIS A 349 -33.50 -30.93 12.50
C HIS A 349 -34.30 -31.14 13.78
N LYS A 350 -34.05 -32.26 14.47
CA LYS A 350 -34.65 -32.54 15.79
C LYS A 350 -34.16 -31.56 16.83
N ASP A 351 -32.86 -31.25 16.84
CA ASP A 351 -32.27 -30.25 17.73
C ASP A 351 -32.88 -28.87 17.51
N LEU A 352 -32.92 -28.40 16.25
CA LEU A 352 -33.52 -27.10 15.89
C LEU A 352 -34.99 -27.02 16.31
N SER A 353 -35.75 -28.09 16.05
CA SER A 353 -37.18 -28.17 16.41
C SER A 353 -37.40 -28.22 17.93
N SER A 354 -36.40 -28.64 18.70
CA SER A 354 -36.44 -28.67 20.16
C SER A 354 -36.21 -27.29 20.77
N GLN A 355 -35.42 -26.43 20.12
CA GLN A 355 -35.06 -25.09 20.60
C GLN A 355 -36.03 -24.00 20.10
N PHE A 356 -36.54 -24.13 18.87
CA PHE A 356 -37.38 -23.12 18.22
C PHE A 356 -38.78 -23.67 17.92
N SER A 357 -39.81 -22.83 18.09
CA SER A 357 -41.21 -23.22 17.84
C SER A 357 -41.63 -22.90 16.41
N SER A 358 -41.10 -21.81 15.86
CA SER A 358 -41.64 -21.20 14.66
C SER A 358 -40.54 -20.57 13.83
N VAL A 359 -40.86 -20.32 12.58
CA VAL A 359 -39.97 -19.74 11.56
C VAL A 359 -40.72 -18.71 10.74
N ARG A 360 -40.04 -17.69 10.24
CA ARG A 360 -40.46 -16.96 9.05
C ARG A 360 -39.42 -17.13 7.95
N LYS A 361 -39.89 -17.54 6.78
CA LYS A 361 -39.08 -17.64 5.58
C LYS A 361 -38.90 -16.26 4.98
N VAL A 362 -37.67 -15.93 4.59
CA VAL A 362 -37.33 -14.68 3.91
C VAL A 362 -36.96 -15.02 2.47
N ARG A 363 -37.20 -14.12 1.52
CA ARG A 363 -36.83 -14.39 0.13
C ARG A 363 -35.31 -14.46 -0.03
N GLY A 364 -34.82 -15.50 -0.70
CA GLY A 364 -33.40 -15.68 -1.06
C GLY A 364 -32.99 -14.86 -2.28
N ASP A 365 -32.99 -13.53 -2.15
CA ASP A 365 -32.66 -12.57 -3.23
C ASP A 365 -31.31 -11.86 -3.01
N GLY A 366 -30.43 -12.46 -2.21
CA GLY A 366 -29.17 -11.85 -1.76
C GLY A 366 -29.34 -10.75 -0.70
N ASN A 367 -30.57 -10.33 -0.39
CA ASN A 367 -30.85 -9.33 0.66
C ASN A 367 -31.42 -9.95 1.94
N CYS A 368 -31.48 -11.28 2.01
CA CYS A 368 -32.16 -12.04 3.05
C CYS A 368 -31.69 -11.67 4.46
N PHE A 369 -30.39 -11.48 4.71
CA PHE A 369 -29.88 -11.06 6.02
C PHE A 369 -30.45 -9.71 6.45
N TYR A 370 -30.23 -8.65 5.68
CA TYR A 370 -30.68 -7.29 6.01
C TYR A 370 -32.20 -7.24 6.20
N ARG A 371 -32.94 -7.97 5.36
CA ARG A 371 -34.40 -8.05 5.43
C ARG A 371 -34.86 -8.78 6.69
N ALA A 372 -34.27 -9.94 7.00
CA ALA A 372 -34.56 -10.72 8.19
C ALA A 372 -34.21 -9.95 9.48
N PHE A 373 -33.03 -9.35 9.51
CA PHE A 373 -32.51 -8.57 10.63
C PHE A 373 -33.46 -7.42 10.99
N CYS A 374 -33.82 -6.59 10.01
CA CYS A 374 -34.66 -5.43 10.25
C CYS A 374 -36.07 -5.85 10.68
N PHE A 375 -36.68 -6.78 9.94
CA PHE A 375 -38.03 -7.24 10.22
C PHE A 375 -38.16 -7.80 11.64
N ALA A 376 -37.28 -8.73 12.00
CA ALA A 376 -37.41 -9.41 13.28
C ALA A 376 -36.97 -8.54 14.46
N HIS A 377 -36.05 -7.57 14.27
CA HIS A 377 -35.81 -6.57 15.31
C HIS A 377 -37.03 -5.66 15.50
N MET A 378 -37.62 -5.13 14.43
CA MET A 378 -38.83 -4.31 14.51
C MET A 378 -39.99 -5.07 15.17
N GLU A 379 -40.20 -6.33 14.80
CA GLU A 379 -41.23 -7.19 15.40
C GLU A 379 -40.98 -7.42 16.90
N SER A 380 -39.71 -7.56 17.33
CA SER A 380 -39.36 -7.76 18.74
C SER A 380 -39.66 -6.55 19.64
N VAL A 381 -39.56 -5.34 19.10
CA VAL A 381 -39.78 -4.08 19.84
C VAL A 381 -41.18 -3.49 19.62
N LEU A 382 -41.97 -4.07 18.71
CA LEU A 382 -43.24 -3.56 18.21
C LEU A 382 -44.25 -3.27 19.34
N HIS A 383 -44.36 -4.22 20.27
CA HIS A 383 -45.29 -4.16 21.40
C HIS A 383 -44.80 -3.30 22.57
N ASN A 384 -43.62 -2.69 22.45
CA ASN A 384 -43.02 -1.85 23.48
C ASN A 384 -42.73 -0.44 22.91
N ALA A 385 -43.66 0.48 23.11
CA ALA A 385 -43.58 1.84 22.61
C ALA A 385 -42.26 2.57 22.96
N ARG A 386 -41.67 2.29 24.14
CA ARG A 386 -40.38 2.87 24.52
C ARG A 386 -39.22 2.27 23.74
N ALA A 387 -39.23 0.96 23.51
CA ALA A 387 -38.21 0.28 22.72
C ALA A 387 -38.31 0.68 21.24
N LEU A 388 -39.53 0.75 20.69
CA LEU A 388 -39.78 1.21 19.33
C LEU A 388 -39.32 2.66 19.13
N GLN A 389 -39.61 3.55 20.08
CA GLN A 389 -39.14 4.94 20.02
C GLN A 389 -37.60 5.01 20.09
N ARG A 390 -36.96 4.24 20.97
CA ARG A 390 -35.48 4.17 21.04
C ARG A 390 -34.88 3.71 19.72
N PHE A 391 -35.48 2.72 19.07
CA PHE A 391 -35.00 2.24 17.78
C PHE A 391 -35.18 3.29 16.68
N LYS A 392 -36.32 3.99 16.66
CA LYS A 392 -36.54 5.14 15.76
C LYS A 392 -35.48 6.24 15.97
N ASP A 393 -35.19 6.58 17.23
CA ASP A 393 -34.18 7.59 17.57
C ASP A 393 -32.79 7.13 17.10
N LYS A 394 -32.44 5.86 17.33
CA LYS A 394 -31.18 5.25 16.88
C LYS A 394 -31.03 5.28 15.35
N ILE A 395 -32.07 4.93 14.60
CA ILE A 395 -32.10 5.03 13.12
C ILE A 395 -31.98 6.47 12.64
N THR A 396 -32.59 7.42 13.34
CA THR A 396 -32.49 8.85 13.00
C THR A 396 -31.08 9.37 13.26
N GLU A 397 -30.49 9.02 14.40
CA GLU A 397 -29.13 9.41 14.78
C GLU A 397 -28.06 8.74 13.91
N SER A 398 -28.31 7.53 13.40
CA SER A 398 -27.37 6.82 12.54
C SER A 398 -27.10 7.55 11.23
N GLY A 399 -27.95 8.49 10.81
CA GLY A 399 -27.64 9.42 9.70
C GLY A 399 -26.30 10.16 9.90
N LYS A 400 -25.93 10.47 11.15
CA LYS A 400 -24.62 11.09 11.47
C LYS A 400 -23.45 10.14 11.24
N VAL A 401 -23.66 8.83 11.39
CA VAL A 401 -22.64 7.80 11.11
C VAL A 401 -22.33 7.80 9.62
N LEU A 402 -23.37 7.85 8.76
CA LEU A 402 -23.19 7.97 7.31
C LEU A 402 -22.49 9.29 6.92
N SER A 403 -22.90 10.43 7.50
CA SER A 403 -22.23 11.71 7.23
C SER A 403 -20.76 11.72 7.67
N SER A 404 -20.43 11.07 8.79
CA SER A 404 -19.04 10.97 9.28
C SER A 404 -18.15 10.12 8.37
N ALA A 405 -18.73 9.12 7.70
CA ALA A 405 -18.06 8.30 6.69
C ALA A 405 -17.96 8.99 5.32
N GLY A 406 -18.55 10.19 5.16
CA GLY A 406 -18.46 10.99 3.93
C GLY A 406 -19.58 10.76 2.91
N PHE A 407 -20.69 10.10 3.28
CA PHE A 407 -21.86 9.97 2.41
C PHE A 407 -22.61 11.30 2.27
N ASP A 408 -23.05 11.62 1.04
CA ASP A 408 -23.91 12.76 0.78
C ASP A 408 -25.30 12.54 1.40
N GLU A 409 -25.84 13.54 2.10
CA GLU A 409 -27.15 13.38 2.77
C GLU A 409 -28.25 13.02 1.76
N ASN A 410 -28.20 13.55 0.54
CA ASN A 410 -29.23 13.26 -0.47
C ASN A 410 -29.16 11.81 -0.96
N SER A 411 -28.04 11.10 -0.79
CA SER A 411 -27.90 9.71 -1.25
C SER A 411 -28.64 8.71 -0.35
N PHE A 412 -28.81 9.01 0.95
CA PHE A 412 -29.40 8.08 1.92
C PHE A 412 -30.69 8.59 2.59
N LYS A 413 -30.98 9.90 2.53
CA LYS A 413 -32.11 10.52 3.24
C LYS A 413 -33.46 9.88 2.94
N HIS A 414 -33.75 9.58 1.68
CA HIS A 414 -35.01 8.92 1.31
C HIS A 414 -35.14 7.53 1.97
N HIS A 415 -34.05 6.77 1.99
CA HIS A 415 -34.03 5.44 2.60
C HIS A 415 -34.18 5.50 4.12
N LEU A 416 -33.48 6.42 4.78
CA LEU A 416 -33.64 6.70 6.22
C LEU A 416 -35.10 7.02 6.56
N ILE A 417 -35.69 7.97 5.83
CA ILE A 417 -37.10 8.37 6.01
C ILE A 417 -38.02 7.17 5.79
N THR A 418 -37.72 6.29 4.83
CA THR A 418 -38.52 5.08 4.61
C THR A 418 -38.52 4.18 5.86
N VAL A 419 -37.36 3.93 6.47
CA VAL A 419 -37.28 3.12 7.71
C VAL A 419 -38.09 3.75 8.84
N VAL A 420 -37.97 5.07 9.02
CA VAL A 420 -38.73 5.81 10.04
C VAL A 420 -40.24 5.74 9.78
N ASN A 421 -40.68 5.89 8.54
CA ASN A 421 -42.08 5.80 8.16
C ASN A 421 -42.67 4.41 8.43
N VAL A 422 -41.89 3.34 8.23
CA VAL A 422 -42.30 1.97 8.58
C VAL A 422 -42.52 1.88 10.09
N LEU A 423 -41.59 2.40 10.90
CA LEU A 423 -41.71 2.41 12.37
C LEU A 423 -42.92 3.22 12.86
N GLU A 424 -43.21 4.36 12.25
CA GLU A 424 -44.35 5.21 12.60
C GLU A 424 -45.69 4.55 12.26
N GLN A 425 -45.81 3.92 11.09
CA GLN A 425 -47.04 3.24 10.68
C GLN A 425 -47.35 2.02 11.56
N CYS A 426 -46.32 1.41 12.15
CA CYS A 426 -46.48 0.30 13.08
C CYS A 426 -46.91 0.71 14.50
N GLN A 427 -47.15 2.00 14.77
CA GLN A 427 -47.64 2.47 16.09
C GLN A 427 -49.17 2.37 16.24
N GLY A 428 -49.91 2.09 15.16
CA GLY A 428 -51.37 1.95 15.16
C GLY A 428 -51.87 0.58 15.64
N ASP A 429 -53.14 0.29 15.39
CA ASP A 429 -53.71 -1.06 15.57
C ASP A 429 -53.18 -2.01 14.46
N GLU A 430 -53.22 -3.33 14.69
CA GLU A 430 -52.73 -4.36 13.73
C GLU A 430 -51.25 -4.19 13.35
N GLN A 431 -50.41 -3.97 14.36
CA GLN A 431 -48.98 -3.65 14.21
C GLN A 431 -48.21 -4.72 13.42
N GLU A 432 -48.40 -5.99 13.76
CA GLU A 432 -47.68 -7.12 13.11
C GLU A 432 -48.09 -7.29 11.64
N ASP A 433 -49.39 -7.17 11.34
CA ASP A 433 -49.90 -7.26 9.97
C ASP A 433 -49.46 -6.06 9.12
N THR A 434 -49.41 -4.87 9.72
CA THR A 434 -48.89 -3.66 9.07
C THR A 434 -47.41 -3.80 8.73
N LEU A 435 -46.60 -4.28 9.67
CA LEU A 435 -45.17 -4.54 9.44
C LEU A 435 -44.98 -5.57 8.33
N LEU A 436 -45.72 -6.68 8.37
CA LEU A 436 -45.67 -7.73 7.36
C LEU A 436 -46.08 -7.22 5.97
N ARG A 437 -47.12 -6.39 5.89
CA ARG A 437 -47.55 -5.77 4.62
C ARG A 437 -46.47 -4.87 4.05
N LEU A 438 -45.91 -3.96 4.85
CA LEU A 438 -44.88 -3.00 4.41
C LEU A 438 -43.59 -3.70 3.97
N PHE A 439 -43.16 -4.76 4.66
CA PHE A 439 -42.00 -5.56 4.23
C PHE A 439 -42.27 -6.45 3.02
N ASN A 440 -43.52 -6.65 2.63
CA ASN A 440 -43.90 -7.33 1.39
C ASN A 440 -44.15 -6.36 0.22
N GLU A 441 -44.09 -5.05 0.44
CA GLU A 441 -44.01 -4.06 -0.61
C GLU A 441 -42.54 -3.94 -1.08
N GLN A 442 -42.28 -4.35 -2.33
CA GLN A 442 -40.92 -4.44 -2.87
C GLN A 442 -40.12 -3.13 -2.71
N THR A 443 -40.73 -2.00 -3.07
CA THR A 443 -40.07 -0.68 -2.99
C THR A 443 -39.74 -0.28 -1.55
N THR A 444 -40.68 -0.52 -0.63
CA THR A 444 -40.51 -0.19 0.80
C THR A 444 -39.43 -1.06 1.41
N SER A 445 -39.52 -2.37 1.22
CA SER A 445 -38.60 -3.34 1.81
C SER A 445 -37.18 -3.21 1.24
N ASP A 446 -37.02 -2.99 -0.07
CA ASP A 446 -35.70 -2.78 -0.67
C ASP A 446 -35.09 -1.43 -0.25
N SER A 447 -35.90 -0.39 -0.05
CA SER A 447 -35.44 0.89 0.50
C SER A 447 -34.92 0.73 1.94
N VAL A 448 -35.59 -0.08 2.77
CA VAL A 448 -35.11 -0.44 4.12
C VAL A 448 -33.78 -1.20 4.04
N VAL A 449 -33.68 -2.20 3.16
CA VAL A 449 -32.43 -2.96 2.96
C VAL A 449 -31.29 -2.04 2.51
N GLN A 450 -31.52 -1.16 1.54
CA GLN A 450 -30.50 -0.24 1.05
C GLN A 450 -29.99 0.68 2.17
N TYR A 451 -30.88 1.16 3.04
CA TYR A 451 -30.45 1.96 4.20
C TYR A 451 -29.50 1.19 5.10
N LEU A 452 -29.83 -0.06 5.43
CA LEU A 452 -29.01 -0.88 6.31
C LEU A 452 -27.66 -1.24 5.68
N ARG A 453 -27.61 -1.49 4.36
CA ARG A 453 -26.35 -1.67 3.62
C ARG A 453 -25.46 -0.44 3.71
N LEU A 454 -26.02 0.75 3.47
CA LEU A 454 -25.27 2.02 3.59
C LEU A 454 -24.80 2.28 5.02
N LEU A 455 -25.63 1.98 6.03
CA LEU A 455 -25.24 2.09 7.43
C LEU A 455 -24.10 1.14 7.79
N THR A 456 -24.16 -0.10 7.29
CA THR A 456 -23.11 -1.11 7.49
C THR A 456 -21.79 -0.63 6.88
N SER A 457 -21.83 -0.18 5.61
CA SER A 457 -20.67 0.41 4.93
C SER A 457 -20.10 1.60 5.72
N ALA A 458 -20.95 2.52 6.19
CA ALA A 458 -20.51 3.66 6.97
C ALA A 458 -19.85 3.26 8.30
N HIS A 459 -20.38 2.26 9.01
CA HIS A 459 -19.78 1.77 10.24
C HIS A 459 -18.41 1.12 10.00
N LEU A 460 -18.29 0.30 8.94
CA LEU A 460 -17.02 -0.28 8.52
C LEU A 460 -15.98 0.81 8.23
N GLN A 461 -16.35 1.83 7.44
CA GLN A 461 -15.45 2.93 7.05
C GLN A 461 -15.02 3.79 8.25
N ASN A 462 -15.93 4.11 9.17
CA ASN A 462 -15.60 4.89 10.36
C ASN A 462 -14.66 4.15 11.33
N HIS A 463 -14.66 2.82 11.30
CA HIS A 463 -13.82 1.96 12.14
C HIS A 463 -12.79 1.18 11.31
N ALA A 464 -12.30 1.78 10.22
CA ALA A 464 -11.46 1.11 9.23
C ALA A 464 -10.19 0.48 9.81
N ASP A 465 -9.62 1.05 10.88
CA ASP A 465 -8.42 0.52 11.52
C ASP A 465 -8.59 -0.91 12.06
N PHE A 466 -9.80 -1.25 12.51
CA PHE A 466 -10.18 -2.57 12.99
C PHE A 466 -10.54 -3.48 11.81
N PHE A 467 -11.50 -3.04 10.97
CA PHE A 467 -12.10 -3.89 9.94
C PHE A 467 -11.19 -4.21 8.75
N ARG A 468 -10.20 -3.37 8.43
CA ARG A 468 -9.29 -3.61 7.29
C ARG A 468 -8.53 -4.94 7.32
N ASN A 469 -8.41 -5.56 8.50
CA ASN A 469 -7.68 -6.83 8.65
C ASN A 469 -8.56 -8.06 8.41
N PHE A 470 -9.88 -7.87 8.23
CA PHE A 470 -10.86 -8.95 8.12
C PHE A 470 -11.54 -9.03 6.74
N VAL A 471 -11.17 -8.16 5.80
CA VAL A 471 -11.79 -8.09 4.47
C VAL A 471 -10.82 -8.52 3.38
N GLU A 472 -11.30 -9.32 2.43
CA GLU A 472 -10.54 -9.79 1.27
C GLU A 472 -10.80 -8.88 0.05
N ALA A 473 -10.25 -7.67 0.08
CA ALA A 473 -10.32 -6.72 -1.03
C ALA A 473 -9.04 -5.87 -1.13
N PRO A 474 -8.76 -5.18 -2.25
CA PRO A 474 -7.59 -4.29 -2.37
C PRO A 474 -7.51 -3.23 -1.27
N ASN A 475 -8.67 -2.81 -0.76
CA ASN A 475 -8.83 -1.97 0.42
C ASN A 475 -10.29 -2.05 0.93
N LEU A 476 -10.52 -1.58 2.15
CA LEU A 476 -11.85 -1.59 2.78
C LEU A 476 -12.90 -0.80 1.99
N GLN A 477 -12.52 0.29 1.32
CA GLN A 477 -13.47 1.08 0.53
C GLN A 477 -13.98 0.30 -0.69
N ALA A 478 -13.10 -0.46 -1.36
CA ALA A 478 -13.49 -1.34 -2.45
C ALA A 478 -14.45 -2.43 -1.97
N TYR A 479 -14.18 -3.06 -0.81
CA TYR A 479 -15.08 -4.03 -0.18
C TYR A 479 -16.46 -3.41 0.11
N CYS A 480 -16.49 -2.24 0.75
CA CYS A 480 -17.74 -1.54 1.06
C CYS A 480 -18.58 -1.28 -0.20
N CYS A 481 -18.00 -0.75 -1.28
CA CYS A 481 -18.75 -0.43 -2.49
C CYS A 481 -19.20 -1.69 -3.26
N GLN A 482 -18.34 -2.71 -3.36
CA GLN A 482 -18.59 -3.87 -4.22
C GLN A 482 -19.44 -4.94 -3.54
N GLU A 483 -19.19 -5.21 -2.25
CA GLU A 483 -19.81 -6.32 -1.53
C GLU A 483 -20.96 -5.85 -0.61
N VAL A 484 -20.80 -4.70 0.05
CA VAL A 484 -21.78 -4.25 1.07
C VAL A 484 -22.89 -3.39 0.48
N GLU A 485 -22.53 -2.30 -0.22
CA GLU A 485 -23.46 -1.29 -0.75
C GLU A 485 -24.30 -1.80 -1.93
N THR A 486 -23.75 -2.75 -2.69
CA THR A 486 -24.41 -3.33 -3.86
C THR A 486 -25.56 -4.25 -3.43
N MET A 487 -26.75 -4.01 -3.99
CA MET A 487 -27.93 -4.83 -3.72
C MET A 487 -27.75 -6.26 -4.22
N ALA A 488 -28.42 -7.20 -3.55
CA ALA A 488 -28.37 -8.63 -3.86
C ALA A 488 -27.00 -9.30 -3.71
N MET A 489 -26.03 -8.64 -3.06
CA MET A 489 -24.78 -9.26 -2.62
C MET A 489 -24.95 -9.97 -1.28
N GLU A 490 -24.34 -11.15 -1.15
CA GLU A 490 -24.37 -11.92 0.10
C GLU A 490 -23.77 -11.12 1.27
N CYS A 491 -24.28 -11.38 2.47
CA CYS A 491 -23.84 -10.68 3.66
C CYS A 491 -22.87 -11.59 4.44
N ASP A 492 -21.63 -11.13 4.58
CA ASP A 492 -20.58 -11.88 5.26
C ASP A 492 -20.54 -11.54 6.75
N HIS A 493 -19.83 -12.34 7.54
CA HIS A 493 -19.72 -12.20 9.00
C HIS A 493 -19.26 -10.80 9.44
N VAL A 494 -18.36 -10.17 8.68
CA VAL A 494 -17.87 -8.81 8.94
C VAL A 494 -19.00 -7.78 8.87
N ASP A 495 -19.92 -7.94 7.93
CA ASP A 495 -21.07 -7.07 7.74
C ASP A 495 -22.08 -7.23 8.88
N ILE A 496 -22.32 -8.48 9.29
CA ILE A 496 -23.22 -8.83 10.40
C ILE A 496 -22.74 -8.18 11.70
N LEU A 497 -21.44 -8.29 11.99
CA LEU A 497 -20.81 -7.65 13.13
C LEU A 497 -20.93 -6.13 13.06
N ALA A 498 -20.60 -5.53 11.91
CA ALA A 498 -20.66 -4.08 11.73
C ALA A 498 -22.07 -3.52 11.91
N LEU A 499 -23.09 -4.17 11.35
CA LEU A 499 -24.47 -3.74 11.50
C LEU A 499 -24.99 -3.93 12.94
N SER A 500 -24.63 -5.05 13.57
CA SER A 500 -24.95 -5.36 14.97
C SER A 500 -24.41 -4.28 15.91
N GLU A 501 -23.14 -3.88 15.74
CA GLU A 501 -22.52 -2.80 16.52
C GLU A 501 -23.12 -1.43 16.20
N ALA A 502 -23.37 -1.13 14.92
CA ALA A 502 -23.91 0.16 14.51
C ALA A 502 -25.28 0.45 15.16
N LEU A 503 -26.11 -0.59 15.29
CA LEU A 503 -27.47 -0.48 15.83
C LEU A 503 -27.62 -0.92 17.28
N ASP A 504 -26.57 -1.46 17.90
CA ASP A 504 -26.60 -2.00 19.27
C ASP A 504 -27.62 -3.14 19.42
N ILE A 505 -27.60 -4.08 18.47
CA ILE A 505 -28.52 -5.21 18.40
C ILE A 505 -27.74 -6.52 18.47
N CYS A 506 -28.01 -7.33 19.50
CA CYS A 506 -27.42 -8.65 19.62
C CYS A 506 -28.18 -9.70 18.81
N ILE A 507 -27.46 -10.44 17.97
CA ILE A 507 -27.96 -11.45 17.03
C ILE A 507 -27.49 -12.83 17.48
N HIS A 508 -28.37 -13.83 17.39
CA HIS A 508 -28.04 -15.24 17.47
C HIS A 508 -28.25 -15.91 16.12
N VAL A 509 -27.17 -16.30 15.45
CA VAL A 509 -27.20 -17.06 14.20
C VAL A 509 -27.02 -18.54 14.50
N VAL A 510 -28.02 -19.34 14.13
CA VAL A 510 -28.00 -20.79 14.19
C VAL A 510 -27.65 -21.32 12.80
N SER A 511 -26.47 -21.90 12.64
CA SER A 511 -26.01 -22.43 11.36
C SER A 511 -26.30 -23.93 11.25
N MET A 512 -26.95 -24.30 10.15
CA MET A 512 -27.16 -25.68 9.72
C MET A 512 -25.91 -26.26 9.04
N GLU A 513 -24.96 -25.42 8.67
CA GLU A 513 -23.73 -25.81 7.97
C GLU A 513 -22.69 -26.40 8.93
N GLY A 514 -21.72 -27.17 8.42
CA GLY A 514 -20.70 -27.85 9.22
C GLY A 514 -21.06 -29.29 9.66
N ASN A 515 -20.59 -29.71 10.84
CA ASN A 515 -20.67 -31.11 11.34
C ASN A 515 -22.09 -31.68 11.27
N GLU A 516 -22.32 -32.88 10.75
CA GLU A 516 -23.66 -33.47 10.53
C GLU A 516 -24.51 -33.65 11.80
N GLN A 517 -23.92 -33.63 13.00
CA GLN A 517 -24.60 -33.99 14.25
C GLN A 517 -25.09 -32.81 15.10
N GLU A 518 -24.42 -31.66 15.10
CA GLU A 518 -24.69 -30.55 16.04
C GLU A 518 -24.91 -29.22 15.30
N LEU A 519 -25.82 -28.40 15.83
CA LEU A 519 -26.03 -27.03 15.36
C LEU A 519 -24.89 -26.13 15.83
N ALA A 520 -24.40 -25.27 14.94
CA ALA A 520 -23.45 -24.24 15.30
C ALA A 520 -24.20 -22.97 15.72
N HIS A 521 -23.85 -22.42 16.87
CA HIS A 521 -24.48 -21.23 17.44
C HIS A 521 -23.48 -20.09 17.51
N HIS A 522 -23.81 -18.97 16.88
CA HIS A 522 -22.98 -17.76 16.87
C HIS A 522 -23.76 -16.60 17.47
N ILE A 523 -23.25 -15.99 18.54
CA ILE A 523 -23.85 -14.83 19.19
C ILE A 523 -22.96 -13.62 18.92
N ILE A 524 -23.54 -12.57 18.35
CA ILE A 524 -22.83 -11.36 17.91
C ILE A 524 -23.53 -10.13 18.50
N PRO A 525 -22.85 -9.31 19.34
CA PRO A 525 -21.50 -9.52 19.86
C PRO A 525 -21.44 -10.63 20.94
N GLU A 526 -20.26 -11.23 21.11
CA GLU A 526 -20.07 -12.35 22.07
C GLU A 526 -20.44 -11.95 23.51
N GLY A 527 -21.20 -12.81 24.19
CA GLY A 527 -21.55 -12.64 25.61
C GLY A 527 -22.76 -11.73 25.89
N ALA A 528 -23.38 -11.14 24.87
CA ALA A 528 -24.65 -10.42 25.02
C ALA A 528 -25.86 -11.36 24.91
N GLU A 529 -27.00 -10.94 25.47
CA GLU A 529 -28.27 -11.67 25.30
C GLU A 529 -28.90 -11.32 23.94
N PRO A 530 -29.11 -12.31 23.05
CA PRO A 530 -29.65 -12.06 21.74
C PRO A 530 -31.14 -11.70 21.80
N SER A 531 -31.52 -10.61 21.13
CA SER A 531 -32.93 -10.23 20.92
C SER A 531 -33.47 -10.74 19.59
N LEU A 532 -32.58 -11.24 18.72
CA LEU A 532 -32.86 -11.69 17.36
C LEU A 532 -32.29 -13.09 17.15
N HIS A 533 -33.06 -13.98 16.53
CA HIS A 533 -32.61 -15.34 16.18
C HIS A 533 -32.77 -15.58 14.68
N LEU A 534 -31.69 -15.95 14.02
CA LEU A 534 -31.64 -16.21 12.58
C LEU A 534 -31.15 -17.64 12.30
N LEU A 535 -31.74 -18.30 11.32
CA LEU A 535 -31.28 -19.57 10.78
C LEU A 535 -30.41 -19.30 9.55
N TYR A 536 -29.20 -19.82 9.52
CA TYR A 536 -28.33 -19.81 8.34
C TYR A 536 -28.25 -21.21 7.72
N GLN A 537 -28.62 -21.31 6.45
CA GLN A 537 -28.57 -22.55 5.68
C GLN A 537 -28.35 -22.24 4.20
N THR A 538 -27.33 -22.84 3.57
CA THR A 538 -27.04 -22.70 2.13
C THR A 538 -26.96 -21.25 1.67
N SER A 539 -26.12 -20.45 2.33
CA SER A 539 -25.99 -18.99 2.08
C SER A 539 -27.28 -18.18 2.23
N HIS A 540 -28.25 -18.65 3.03
CA HIS A 540 -29.55 -18.00 3.17
C HIS A 540 -29.98 -17.85 4.64
N TYR A 541 -30.65 -16.73 4.95
CA TYR A 541 -31.11 -16.37 6.28
C TYR A 541 -32.64 -16.41 6.41
N ASN A 542 -33.12 -17.12 7.42
CA ASN A 542 -34.52 -17.11 7.86
C ASN A 542 -34.62 -16.62 9.32
N ILE A 543 -35.81 -16.22 9.75
CA ILE A 543 -36.04 -15.78 11.13
C ILE A 543 -36.52 -16.97 11.97
N LEU A 544 -35.94 -17.15 13.16
CA LEU A 544 -36.34 -18.16 14.13
C LEU A 544 -37.03 -17.54 15.34
N TYR A 545 -37.98 -18.27 15.93
CA TYR A 545 -38.65 -17.89 17.17
C TYR A 545 -38.42 -18.96 18.24
N PRO A 546 -37.76 -18.61 19.35
CA PRO A 546 -37.49 -19.55 20.44
C PRO A 546 -38.78 -20.13 21.02
N ARG A 547 -38.73 -21.37 21.48
CA ARG A 547 -39.81 -21.89 22.34
C ARG A 547 -39.85 -21.10 23.65
N PRO A 548 -41.04 -20.78 24.18
CA PRO A 548 -41.16 -20.21 25.52
C PRO A 548 -40.53 -21.17 26.54
N TYR A 549 -39.64 -20.67 27.39
CA TYR A 549 -39.17 -21.43 28.56
C TYR A 549 -40.36 -21.65 29.49
N HIS A 550 -40.73 -22.91 29.74
CA HIS A 550 -41.75 -23.30 30.71
C HIS A 550 -41.25 -23.21 32.15
#